data_AF-B1GBE8-F1
#
_entry.id   AF-B1GBE8-F1
#
_cell.length_a   1.000
_cell.length_b   1.000
_cell.length_c   1.000
_cell.angle_alpha   90.00
_cell.angle_beta   90.00
_cell.angle_gamma   90.00
#
_symmetry.space_group_name_H-M   'P 1'
#
loop_
_entity.id
_entity.type
_entity.pdbx_description
1 polymer ?
#
loop_
_entity_poly.entity_id
_entity_poly.type
_entity_poly.pdbx_seq_one_letter_code
_entity_poly.pdbx_strand_id
1 'polypeptide(L)' 'MLWDYLAGAGDSPSHSTAMQLDPLMDDQELDSRQSTGAVYWEGAARVSRDGTQLGRAYLELTGYAGALRMGGP' A
#
# COMPACT_ATOMS: atom_id res chain seq x y z
N MET A 1 -8.41 -43.77 6.60
CA MET A 1 -7.11 -44.45 6.82
C MET A 1 -6.09 -44.18 5.70
N LEU A 2 -6.00 -42.93 5.22
CA LEU A 2 -4.94 -42.41 4.32
C LEU A 2 -4.55 -40.96 4.70
N TRP A 3 -5.02 -40.46 5.85
CA TRP A 3 -4.90 -39.05 6.23
C TRP A 3 -3.63 -38.72 7.03
N ASP A 4 -2.91 -39.73 7.54
CA ASP A 4 -1.81 -39.53 8.49
C ASP A 4 -0.38 -39.70 7.91
N TYR A 5 -0.18 -40.20 6.68
CA TYR A 5 1.17 -40.61 6.21
C TYR A 5 2.07 -39.48 5.63
N LEU A 6 1.61 -38.24 5.45
CA LEU A 6 2.54 -37.14 5.10
C LEU A 6 2.32 -35.88 5.94
N ALA A 7 1.91 -36.04 7.20
CA ALA A 7 2.21 -35.03 8.20
C ALA A 7 3.75 -34.96 8.35
N GLY A 8 4.40 -34.05 7.62
CA GLY A 8 5.86 -33.99 7.53
C GLY A 8 6.43 -32.72 6.88
N ALA A 9 5.72 -31.60 6.96
CA ALA A 9 6.28 -30.25 6.85
C ALA A 9 5.23 -29.30 7.46
N GLY A 10 5.38 -28.99 8.75
CA GLY A 10 4.66 -27.86 9.35
C GLY A 10 5.01 -26.59 8.57
N ASP A 11 4.03 -25.71 8.39
CA ASP A 11 3.95 -24.62 7.41
C ASP A 11 3.74 -25.09 5.97
N SER A 12 2.47 -25.26 5.58
CA SER A 12 2.09 -24.74 4.26
C SER A 12 2.47 -23.25 4.30
N PRO A 13 3.32 -22.73 3.40
CA PRO A 13 3.68 -21.33 3.45
C PRO A 13 2.36 -20.56 3.38
N SER A 14 1.98 -19.92 4.48
CA SER A 14 0.88 -18.99 4.48
C SER A 14 1.32 -17.92 3.50
N HIS A 15 0.84 -17.99 2.25
CA HIS A 15 1.11 -16.96 1.27
C HIS A 15 0.53 -15.69 1.87
N SER A 16 1.40 -14.83 2.41
CA SER A 16 0.95 -13.61 3.05
C SER A 16 0.29 -12.79 1.95
N THR A 17 -0.91 -12.29 2.23
CA THR A 17 -1.54 -11.32 1.31
C THR A 17 -1.07 -9.90 1.62
N ALA A 18 -0.39 -9.72 2.75
CA ALA A 18 0.22 -8.46 3.13
C ALA A 18 1.27 -8.03 2.10
N MET A 19 1.18 -6.78 1.67
CA MET A 19 2.15 -6.16 0.77
C MET A 19 2.73 -4.95 1.49
N GLN A 20 4.03 -4.79 1.38
CA GLN A 20 4.72 -3.61 1.88
C GLN A 20 4.95 -2.63 0.73
N LEU A 21 4.57 -1.38 0.96
CA LEU A 21 4.83 -0.26 0.08
C LEU A 21 6.01 0.55 0.63
N ASP A 22 7.00 0.80 -0.22
CA ASP A 22 8.21 1.57 0.10
C ASP A 22 8.28 2.80 -0.83
N PRO A 23 8.00 4.02 -0.33
CA PRO A 23 8.03 5.23 -1.16
C PRO A 23 9.45 5.51 -1.67
N LEU A 24 9.57 5.98 -2.92
CA LEU A 24 10.89 6.30 -3.49
C LEU A 24 11.52 7.56 -2.89
N MET A 25 10.70 8.47 -2.38
CA MET A 25 11.08 9.66 -1.64
C MET A 25 9.94 10.06 -0.71
N ASP A 26 10.28 10.68 0.42
CA ASP A 26 9.31 11.06 1.45
C ASP A 26 8.43 12.25 0.99
N ASP A 27 9.02 13.22 0.30
CA ASP A 27 8.35 14.47 -0.10
C ASP A 27 7.79 14.39 -1.53
N GLN A 28 6.66 13.73 -1.68
CA GLN A 28 5.86 13.69 -2.91
C GLN A 28 4.50 14.36 -2.69
N GLU A 29 4.49 15.42 -1.89
CA GLU A 29 3.27 16.18 -1.59
C GLU A 29 2.89 17.10 -2.77
N LEU A 30 1.61 17.05 -3.12
CA LEU A 30 0.94 17.94 -4.04
C LEU A 30 -0.10 18.77 -3.28
N ASP A 31 0.27 20.02 -2.98
CA ASP A 31 -0.66 20.99 -2.41
C ASP A 31 -1.57 21.59 -3.50
N SER A 32 -2.77 21.02 -3.62
CA SER A 32 -3.82 21.46 -4.56
C SER A 32 -4.92 22.27 -3.89
N ARG A 33 -4.66 22.89 -2.73
CA ARG A 33 -5.69 23.65 -1.99
C ARG A 33 -6.29 24.81 -2.79
N GLN A 34 -5.54 25.38 -3.74
CA GLN A 34 -6.00 26.49 -4.58
C GLN A 34 -6.85 26.05 -5.78
N SER A 35 -6.91 24.75 -6.10
CA SER A 35 -7.64 24.21 -7.25
C SER A 35 -8.74 23.25 -6.84
N THR A 36 -8.39 22.09 -6.27
CA THR A 36 -9.32 21.04 -5.86
C THR A 36 -9.63 21.06 -4.36
N GLY A 37 -8.96 21.92 -3.60
CA GLY A 37 -9.26 22.14 -2.19
C GLY A 37 -8.67 21.08 -1.24
N ALA A 38 -7.77 20.23 -1.73
CA ALA A 38 -7.14 19.16 -0.97
C ALA A 38 -5.62 19.18 -1.10
N VAL A 39 -4.96 18.57 -0.12
CA VAL A 39 -3.55 18.19 -0.20
C VAL A 39 -3.51 16.69 -0.49
N TYR A 40 -2.71 16.30 -1.46
CA TYR A 40 -2.45 14.92 -1.82
C TYR A 40 -1.00 14.60 -1.55
N TRP A 41 -0.71 13.37 -1.15
CA TRP A 41 0.60 12.79 -1.34
C TRP A 41 0.45 11.86 -2.52
N GLU A 42 1.13 12.16 -3.63
CA GLU A 42 1.03 11.38 -4.86
C GLU A 42 2.41 10.94 -5.30
N GLY A 43 2.74 9.68 -5.03
CA GLY A 43 4.13 9.27 -5.11
C GLY A 43 4.37 7.88 -5.67
N ALA A 44 5.49 7.76 -6.36
CA ALA A 44 6.01 6.49 -6.80
C ALA A 44 6.57 5.68 -5.62
N ALA A 45 6.30 4.38 -5.62
CA ALA A 45 6.70 3.44 -4.59
C ALA A 45 7.16 2.10 -5.20
N ARG A 46 7.87 1.29 -4.40
CA ARG A 46 8.10 -0.14 -4.65
C ARG A 46 7.08 -0.96 -3.88
N VAL A 47 6.74 -2.13 -4.43
CA VAL A 47 5.90 -3.12 -3.74
C VAL A 47 6.73 -4.36 -3.46
N SER A 48 6.65 -4.87 -2.25
CA SER A 48 7.27 -6.13 -1.87
C SER A 48 6.31 -6.99 -1.04
N ARG A 49 6.60 -8.29 -0.98
CA ARG A 49 5.91 -9.27 -0.13
C ARG A 49 6.93 -10.22 0.41
N ASP A 50 6.89 -10.46 1.71
CA ASP A 50 7.83 -11.36 2.41
C ASP A 50 9.29 -11.08 2.03
N GLY A 51 9.67 -9.79 1.96
CA GLY A 51 11.01 -9.33 1.59
C GLY A 51 11.35 -9.43 0.09
N THR A 52 10.50 -10.00 -0.75
CA THR A 52 10.70 -10.11 -2.19
C THR A 52 10.03 -8.94 -2.93
N GLN A 53 10.79 -8.21 -3.74
CA GLN A 53 10.25 -7.13 -4.55
C GLN A 53 9.34 -7.70 -5.65
N LEU A 54 8.10 -7.22 -5.68
CA LEU A 54 7.08 -7.61 -6.66
C LEU A 54 7.00 -6.63 -7.83
N GLY A 55 7.33 -5.35 -7.61
CA GLY A 55 7.26 -4.36 -8.67
C GLY A 55 7.31 -2.90 -8.20
N ARG A 56 6.70 -2.03 -8.99
CA ARG A 56 6.51 -0.59 -8.74
C ARG A 56 5.03 -0.29 -8.59
N ALA A 57 4.71 0.75 -7.83
CA ALA A 57 3.37 1.27 -7.62
C ALA A 57 3.36 2.80 -7.66
N TYR A 58 2.16 3.35 -7.77
CA TYR A 58 1.85 4.74 -7.45
C TYR A 58 0.85 4.72 -6.29
N LEU A 59 1.09 5.54 -5.28
CA LEU A 59 0.24 5.66 -4.10
C LEU A 59 -0.29 7.08 -4.02
N GLU A 60 -1.60 7.20 -3.88
CA GLU A 60 -2.30 8.46 -3.61
C GLU A 60 -2.84 8.40 -2.18
N LEU A 61 -2.47 9.38 -1.37
CA LEU A 61 -3.02 9.60 -0.04
C LEU A 61 -3.69 10.97 0.00
N THR A 62 -4.89 11.02 0.57
CA THR A 62 -5.62 12.27 0.76
C THR A 62 -6.27 12.31 2.14
N GLY A 63 -6.63 13.49 2.63
CA GLY A 63 -7.28 13.68 3.93
C GLY A 63 -6.34 13.60 5.15
N TYR A 64 -5.04 13.33 4.97
CA TYR A 64 -4.07 13.36 6.07
C TYR A 64 -3.77 14.79 6.56
N ALA A 65 -3.89 15.78 5.68
CA ALA A 65 -3.65 17.19 5.99
C ALA A 65 -4.90 17.92 6.52
N GLY A 66 -5.99 17.19 6.80
CA GLY A 66 -7.25 17.74 7.31
C GLY A 66 -8.48 17.20 6.59
N ALA A 67 -9.67 17.58 7.08
CA ALA A 67 -10.94 17.15 6.51
C ALA A 67 -11.06 17.58 5.03
N LEU A 68 -11.44 16.63 4.18
CA LEU A 68 -11.68 16.89 2.76
C LEU A 68 -12.86 17.84 2.60
N ARG A 69 -12.66 18.89 1.81
CA ARG A 69 -13.77 19.71 1.31
C ARG A 69 -14.37 19.00 0.11
N MET A 70 -15.18 17.99 0.37
CA MET A 70 -15.99 17.39 -0.69
C MET A 70 -17.08 18.39 -1.07
N GLY A 71 -17.23 18.67 -2.36
CA GLY A 71 -18.26 19.58 -2.86
C GLY A 71 -19.64 19.19 -2.36
N GLY A 72 -20.14 19.94 -1.37
CA GLY A 72 -21.55 20.11 -1.05
C GLY A 72 -21.97 21.51 -1.49
N PRO A 73 -23.29 21.78 -1.64
CA PRO A 73 -23.81 22.98 -2.29
C PRO A 73 -23.24 24.30 -1.73
#